data_AF-A0A7S1Q904-F1
#
_entry.id   AF-A0A7S1Q904-F1
#
_cell.length_a   1.000
_cell.length_b   1.000
_cell.length_c   1.000
_cell.angle_alpha   90.00
_cell.angle_beta   90.00
_cell.angle_gamma   90.00
#
_symmetry.space_group_name_H-M   'P 1'
#
loop_
_entity.id
_entity.type
_entity.pdbx_description
1 polymer ?
#
loop_
_entity_poly.entity_id
_entity_poly.type
_entity_poly.pdbx_seq_one_letter_code
_entity_poly.pdbx_strand_id
1 'polypeptide(L)'
;MVRLLPFVIAAGFLLAAYAFYVEQRFHEAQRLGTQYKALCDIGVFSCTKVFSSEFGYMTQFFGLPKISNAAVGMAFYAVEIAIEPYTAPLLLMSAASAVGSVGLFTILTVVMHDFCIVCFSIYVVNFITFFTALGRWRRARAHSGKGRKGQ
;
A
#
# COMPACT_ATOMS: atom_id res chain seq x y z
N MET A 1 -9.65 -8.09 16.33
CA MET A 1 -8.86 -7.41 15.28
C MET A 1 -7.35 -7.41 15.51
N VAL A 2 -6.80 -7.09 16.70
CA VAL A 2 -5.33 -6.91 16.87
C VAL A 2 -4.50 -8.16 16.49
N ARG A 3 -4.98 -9.37 16.81
CA ARG A 3 -4.29 -10.62 16.42
C ARG A 3 -4.30 -10.92 14.91
N LEU A 4 -5.14 -10.23 14.14
CA LEU A 4 -5.24 -10.42 12.69
C LEU A 4 -4.39 -9.43 11.90
N LEU A 5 -3.82 -8.41 12.56
CA LEU A 5 -3.09 -7.34 11.90
C LEU A 5 -1.89 -7.84 11.07
N PRO A 6 -1.06 -8.79 11.54
CA PRO A 6 0.04 -9.31 10.72
C PRO A 6 -0.43 -9.95 9.41
N PHE A 7 -1.59 -10.63 9.43
CA PHE A 7 -2.16 -11.24 8.22
C PHE A 7 -2.67 -10.18 7.24
N VAL A 8 -3.21 -9.06 7.75
CA VAL A 8 -3.63 -7.92 6.93
C VAL A 8 -2.42 -7.27 6.24
N ILE A 9 -1.34 -7.03 7.00
CA ILE A 9 -0.10 -6.46 6.45
C ILE A 9 0.53 -7.43 5.43
N ALA A 10 0.54 -8.74 5.73
CA ALA A 10 1.02 -9.76 4.80
C ALA A 10 0.20 -9.82 3.50
N ALA A 11 -1.13 -9.64 3.57
CA ALA A 11 -1.96 -9.53 2.37
C ALA A 11 -1.57 -8.30 1.53
N GLY A 12 -1.27 -7.17 2.17
CA GLY A 12 -0.70 -5.99 1.51
C GLY A 12 0.60 -6.29 0.78
N PHE A 13 1.53 -6.99 1.44
CA PHE A 13 2.79 -7.42 0.83
C PHE A 13 2.55 -8.30 -0.40
N LEU A 14 1.64 -9.28 -0.33
CA LEU A 14 1.31 -10.17 -1.44
C LEU A 14 0.69 -9.42 -2.62
N LEU A 15 -0.20 -8.44 -2.35
CA LEU A 15 -0.77 -7.58 -3.39
C LEU A 15 0.32 -6.73 -4.06
N ALA A 16 1.26 -6.17 -3.28
CA ALA A 16 2.39 -5.41 -3.82
C ALA A 16 3.33 -6.30 -4.65
N ALA A 17 3.60 -7.53 -4.19
CA ALA A 17 4.38 -8.51 -4.94
C ALA A 17 3.71 -8.91 -6.26
N TYR A 18 2.38 -9.06 -6.25
CA TYR A 18 1.61 -9.32 -7.47
C TYR A 18 1.66 -8.13 -8.45
N ALA A 19 1.52 -6.90 -7.95
CA ALA A 19 1.68 -5.69 -8.77
C ALA A 19 3.08 -5.63 -9.41
N PHE A 20 4.12 -5.94 -8.63
CA PHE A 20 5.50 -5.97 -9.13
C PHE A 20 5.70 -7.07 -10.19
N TYR A 21 5.12 -8.24 -9.99
CA TYR A 21 5.13 -9.33 -10.98
C TYR A 21 4.47 -8.90 -12.31
N VAL A 22 3.30 -8.25 -12.23
CA VAL A 22 2.59 -7.73 -13.42
C VAL A 22 3.45 -6.69 -14.15
N GLU A 23 4.09 -5.78 -13.42
CA GLU A 23 4.98 -4.76 -13.98
C GLU A 23 6.17 -5.41 -14.72
N GLN A 24 6.83 -6.39 -14.10
CA GLN A 24 7.96 -7.10 -14.72
C GLN A 24 7.56 -7.85 -15.99
N ARG A 25 6.40 -8.54 -15.96
CA ARG A 25 5.87 -9.26 -17.12
C ARG A 25 5.49 -8.33 -18.26
N PHE A 26 4.94 -7.17 -17.96
CA PHE A 26 4.65 -6.15 -18.96
C PHE A 26 5.94 -5.64 -19.62
N HIS A 27 6.97 -5.33 -18.83
CA HIS A 27 8.28 -4.91 -19.36
C HIS A 27 8.96 -6.00 -20.20
N GLU A 28 8.89 -7.26 -19.77
CA GLU A 28 9.41 -8.40 -20.52
C GLU A 28 8.68 -8.54 -21.87
N ALA A 29 7.35 -8.47 -21.86
CA ALA A 29 6.54 -8.57 -23.07
C ALA A 29 6.83 -7.44 -24.07
N GLN A 30 6.99 -6.20 -23.58
CA GLN A 30 7.41 -5.07 -24.42
C GLN A 30 8.77 -5.31 -25.09
N ARG A 31 9.75 -5.83 -24.36
CA ARG A 31 11.09 -6.14 -24.92
C ARG A 31 11.02 -7.22 -26.01
N LEU A 32 10.11 -8.17 -25.86
CA LEU A 32 9.89 -9.26 -26.82
C LEU A 32 8.94 -8.87 -27.97
N GLY A 33 8.38 -7.65 -27.97
CA GLY A 33 7.39 -7.22 -28.96
C GLY A 33 6.06 -7.95 -28.87
N THR A 34 5.73 -8.51 -27.70
CA THR A 34 4.50 -9.28 -27.45
C THR A 34 3.52 -8.47 -26.61
N GLN A 35 2.23 -8.81 -26.70
CA GLN A 35 1.22 -8.21 -25.83
C GLN A 35 1.07 -9.00 -24.53
N TYR A 36 1.01 -8.28 -23.42
CA TYR A 36 0.73 -8.85 -22.10
C TYR A 36 -0.53 -8.23 -21.51
N LYS A 37 -1.38 -9.09 -20.96
CA LYS A 37 -2.60 -8.71 -20.24
C LYS A 37 -2.60 -9.40 -18.89
N ALA A 38 -2.72 -8.63 -17.82
CA ALA A 38 -2.73 -9.15 -16.46
C ALA A 38 -4.08 -9.79 -16.12
N LEU A 39 -4.10 -10.71 -15.15
CA LEU A 39 -5.33 -11.34 -14.65
C LEU A 39 -6.26 -10.32 -13.98
N CYS A 40 -5.69 -9.26 -13.41
CA CYS A 40 -6.42 -8.15 -12.81
C CYS A 40 -6.91 -7.10 -13.83
N ASP A 41 -6.72 -7.30 -15.14
CA ASP A 41 -7.34 -6.49 -16.18
C ASP A 41 -8.75 -7.03 -16.48
N ILE A 42 -9.78 -6.38 -15.91
CA ILE A 42 -11.17 -6.86 -15.94
C ILE A 42 -12.06 -5.82 -16.64
N GLY A 43 -12.66 -6.22 -17.75
CA GLY A 43 -13.56 -5.36 -18.52
C GLY A 43 -12.86 -4.09 -19.00
N VAL A 44 -13.37 -2.94 -18.56
CA VAL A 44 -12.81 -1.61 -18.87
C VAL A 44 -11.65 -1.20 -17.97
N PHE A 45 -11.37 -1.96 -16.91
CA PHE A 45 -10.37 -1.62 -15.91
C PHE A 45 -9.04 -2.32 -16.20
N SER A 46 -7.95 -1.55 -16.29
CA SER A 46 -6.61 -2.13 -16.50
C SER A 46 -5.63 -1.77 -15.39
N CYS A 47 -5.23 -2.78 -14.62
CA CYS A 47 -4.13 -2.69 -13.68
C CYS A 47 -2.78 -2.60 -14.41
N THR A 48 -2.65 -3.28 -15.55
CA THR A 48 -1.45 -3.22 -16.40
C THR A 48 -1.15 -1.79 -16.81
N LYS A 49 -2.16 -1.05 -17.32
CA LYS A 49 -2.04 0.37 -17.69
C LYS A 49 -1.59 1.24 -16.52
N VAL A 50 -2.15 1.01 -15.33
CA VAL A 50 -1.80 1.73 -14.10
C VAL A 50 -0.34 1.49 -13.70
N PHE A 51 0.13 0.24 -13.68
CA PHE A 51 1.51 -0.08 -13.28
C PHE A 51 2.55 0.34 -14.32
N SER A 52 2.20 0.31 -15.61
CA SER A 52 3.08 0.79 -16.68
C SER A 52 3.12 2.31 -16.83
N SER A 53 2.26 3.05 -16.12
CA SER A 53 2.18 4.50 -16.21
C SER A 53 3.38 5.19 -15.54
N GLU A 54 3.57 6.48 -15.81
CA GLU A 54 4.56 7.29 -15.10
C GLU A 54 4.29 7.35 -13.59
N PHE A 55 3.01 7.26 -13.20
CA PHE A 55 2.59 7.19 -11.80
C PHE A 55 2.92 5.84 -11.14
N GLY A 56 3.28 4.82 -11.91
CA GLY A 56 3.85 3.56 -11.41
C GLY A 56 5.25 3.72 -10.79
N TYR A 57 5.91 4.85 -11.04
CA TYR A 57 7.26 5.17 -10.57
C TYR A 57 7.28 6.52 -9.84
N MET A 58 6.64 6.62 -8.68
CA MET A 58 6.47 7.93 -8.03
C MET A 58 7.75 8.54 -7.49
N THR A 59 8.77 7.73 -7.22
CA THR A 59 10.06 8.21 -6.72
C THR A 59 10.68 9.27 -7.66
N GLN A 60 10.40 9.20 -8.97
CA GLN A 60 10.91 10.17 -9.94
C GLN A 60 10.38 11.60 -9.70
N PHE A 61 9.14 11.75 -9.21
CA PHE A 61 8.56 13.07 -8.92
C PHE A 61 9.18 13.73 -7.69
N PHE A 62 9.88 12.96 -6.86
CA PHE A 62 10.60 13.45 -5.69
C PHE A 62 12.12 13.61 -5.96
N GLY A 63 12.56 13.50 -7.21
CA GLY A 63 13.98 13.57 -7.58
C GLY A 63 14.80 12.35 -7.14
N LEU A 64 14.13 11.25 -6.79
CA LEU A 64 14.77 9.99 -6.42
C LEU A 64 14.94 9.07 -7.65
N PRO A 65 15.80 8.04 -7.58
CA PRO A 65 15.94 7.07 -8.67
C PRO A 65 14.60 6.46 -9.06
N LYS A 66 14.41 6.15 -10.34
CA LYS A 66 13.18 5.54 -10.86
C LYS A 66 13.01 4.13 -10.27
N ILE A 67 12.16 4.00 -9.26
CA ILE A 67 11.87 2.76 -8.54
C ILE A 67 10.36 2.50 -8.64
N SER A 68 10.01 1.26 -8.89
CA SER A 68 8.61 0.81 -8.95
C SER A 68 7.90 1.06 -7.62
N ASN A 69 6.71 1.64 -7.67
CA ASN A 69 5.84 1.77 -6.50
C ASN A 69 5.51 0.41 -5.89
N ALA A 70 5.39 -0.64 -6.71
CA ALA A 70 5.13 -1.98 -6.21
C ALA A 70 6.31 -2.50 -5.38
N ALA A 71 7.55 -2.25 -5.82
CA ALA A 71 8.75 -2.56 -5.04
C ALA A 71 8.85 -1.75 -3.75
N VAL A 72 8.54 -0.44 -3.81
CA VAL A 72 8.47 0.42 -2.61
C VAL A 72 7.40 -0.09 -1.64
N GLY A 73 6.23 -0.49 -2.16
CA GLY A 73 5.14 -1.07 -1.37
C GLY A 73 5.54 -2.39 -0.70
N MET A 74 6.25 -3.28 -1.40
CA MET A 74 6.77 -4.51 -0.80
C MET A 74 7.72 -4.21 0.37
N ALA A 75 8.67 -3.28 0.17
CA ALA A 75 9.58 -2.86 1.23
C ALA A 75 8.84 -2.23 2.41
N PHE A 76 7.85 -1.37 2.12
CA PHE A 76 6.98 -0.75 3.12
C PHE A 76 6.28 -1.80 4.00
N TYR A 77 5.62 -2.79 3.40
CA TYR A 77 4.91 -3.82 4.16
C TYR A 77 5.86 -4.75 4.92
N ALA A 78 7.05 -5.03 4.40
CA ALA A 78 8.07 -5.77 5.13
C ALA A 78 8.51 -5.02 6.40
N VAL A 79 8.69 -3.69 6.30
CA VAL A 79 8.98 -2.83 7.45
C VAL A 79 7.78 -2.79 8.42
N GLU A 80 6.55 -2.65 7.93
CA GLU A 80 5.34 -2.66 8.78
C GLU A 80 5.21 -3.95 9.60
N ILE A 81 5.52 -5.12 9.01
CA ILE A 81 5.56 -6.40 9.73
C ILE A 81 6.61 -6.34 10.85
N ALA A 82 7.82 -5.86 10.55
CA ALA A 82 8.91 -5.79 11.52
C ALA A 82 8.60 -4.85 12.71
N ILE A 83 7.88 -3.75 12.45
CA ILE A 83 7.53 -2.75 13.47
C ILE A 83 6.15 -2.97 14.10
N GLU A 84 5.38 -3.96 13.66
CA GLU A 84 4.01 -4.24 14.14
C GLU A 84 3.89 -4.26 15.68
N PRO A 85 4.84 -4.82 16.45
CA PRO A 85 4.74 -4.82 17.91
C PRO A 85 4.75 -3.41 18.51
N TYR A 86 5.38 -2.45 17.84
CA TYR A 86 5.60 -1.09 18.33
C TYR A 86 4.48 -0.16 17.87
N THR A 87 3.60 0.22 18.81
CA THR A 87 2.36 0.95 18.49
C THR A 87 2.59 2.35 17.89
N ALA A 88 3.56 3.11 18.41
CA ALA A 88 3.83 4.47 17.95
C ALA A 88 4.40 4.54 16.51
N PRO A 89 5.49 3.83 16.15
CA PRO A 89 6.02 3.86 14.79
C PRO A 89 5.06 3.24 13.78
N LEU A 90 4.33 2.17 14.15
CA LEU A 90 3.30 1.59 13.30
C LEU A 90 2.18 2.60 13.00
N LEU A 91 1.72 3.35 14.00
CA LEU A 91 0.70 4.39 13.79
C LEU A 91 1.22 5.49 12.84
N LEU A 92 2.46 5.94 13.00
CA LEU A 92 3.04 6.97 12.15
C LEU A 92 3.14 6.52 10.69
N MET A 93 3.70 5.32 10.47
CA MET A 93 3.86 4.72 9.15
C MET A 93 2.51 4.46 8.47
N SER A 94 1.58 3.83 9.19
CA SER A 94 0.25 3.55 8.64
C SER A 94 -0.57 4.82 8.38
N ALA A 95 -0.42 5.87 9.20
CA ALA A 95 -1.03 7.18 8.93
C ALA A 95 -0.49 7.82 7.65
N ALA A 96 0.83 7.80 7.46
CA ALA A 96 1.45 8.28 6.23
C ALA A 96 0.96 7.49 5.00
N SER A 97 0.86 6.16 5.12
CA SER A 97 0.34 5.30 4.06
C SER A 97 -1.13 5.56 3.73
N ALA A 98 -1.96 5.86 4.72
CA ALA A 98 -3.37 6.18 4.53
C ALA A 98 -3.54 7.50 3.77
N VAL A 99 -2.75 8.54 4.14
CA VAL A 99 -2.72 9.82 3.41
C VAL A 99 -2.24 9.61 1.97
N GLY A 100 -1.15 8.85 1.79
CA GLY A 100 -0.65 8.49 0.46
C GLY A 100 -1.69 7.75 -0.38
N SER A 101 -2.46 6.84 0.23
CA SER A 101 -3.52 6.08 -0.44
C SER A 101 -4.64 6.98 -0.95
N VAL A 102 -5.03 8.03 -0.20
CA VAL A 102 -6.01 9.03 -0.67
C VAL A 102 -5.46 9.80 -1.87
N GLY A 103 -4.20 10.23 -1.81
CA GLY A 103 -3.56 10.93 -2.92
C GLY A 103 -3.49 10.08 -4.19
N LEU A 104 -3.04 8.82 -4.05
CA LEU A 104 -2.99 7.86 -5.15
C LEU A 104 -4.35 7.55 -5.73
N PHE A 105 -5.36 7.33 -4.88
CA PHE A 105 -6.73 7.09 -5.34
C PHE A 105 -7.28 8.28 -6.13
N THR A 106 -6.96 9.50 -5.72
CA THR A 106 -7.32 10.72 -6.46
C THR A 106 -6.66 10.74 -7.83
N ILE A 107 -5.38 10.37 -7.94
CA ILE A 107 -4.68 10.27 -9.23
C ILE A 107 -5.31 9.21 -10.13
N LEU A 108 -5.63 8.02 -9.60
CA LEU A 108 -6.28 6.96 -10.39
C LEU A 108 -7.61 7.44 -11.00
N THR A 109 -8.44 8.09 -10.20
CA THR A 109 -9.80 8.47 -10.59
C THR A 109 -9.86 9.72 -11.46
N VAL A 110 -9.05 10.73 -11.15
CA VAL A 110 -9.09 12.04 -11.81
C VAL A 110 -8.13 12.13 -12.99
N VAL A 111 -6.95 11.51 -12.90
CA VAL A 111 -5.91 11.65 -13.94
C VAL A 111 -5.94 10.50 -14.93
N MET A 112 -5.96 9.25 -14.43
CA MET A 112 -5.93 8.07 -15.29
C MET A 112 -7.31 7.62 -15.77
N HIS A 113 -8.37 8.06 -15.08
CA HIS A 113 -9.76 7.60 -15.31
C HIS A 113 -9.88 6.07 -15.34
N ASP A 114 -9.08 5.38 -14.52
CA ASP A 114 -9.00 3.93 -14.44
C ASP A 114 -9.12 3.46 -12.98
N PHE A 115 -9.73 2.29 -12.80
CA PHE A 115 -9.89 1.69 -11.48
C PHE A 115 -9.07 0.41 -11.36
N CYS A 116 -7.93 0.48 -10.67
CA CYS A 116 -7.11 -0.70 -10.40
C CYS A 116 -7.60 -1.40 -9.12
N ILE A 117 -8.16 -2.60 -9.25
CA ILE A 117 -8.67 -3.39 -8.11
C ILE A 117 -7.55 -3.77 -7.13
N VAL A 118 -6.33 -4.00 -7.62
CA VAL A 118 -5.17 -4.32 -6.79
C VAL A 118 -4.77 -3.10 -5.95
N CYS A 119 -4.67 -1.92 -6.57
CA CYS A 119 -4.40 -0.66 -5.87
C CYS A 119 -5.49 -0.36 -4.83
N PHE A 120 -6.76 -0.51 -5.20
CA PHE A 120 -7.86 -0.32 -4.27
C PHE A 120 -7.77 -1.27 -3.06
N SER A 121 -7.43 -2.54 -3.29
CA SER A 121 -7.23 -3.53 -2.22
C SER A 121 -6.07 -3.13 -1.29
N ILE A 122 -4.97 -2.63 -1.84
CA ILE A 122 -3.83 -2.07 -1.07
C ILE A 122 -4.28 -0.88 -0.22
N TYR A 123 -5.14 0.01 -0.75
CA TYR A 123 -5.66 1.14 0.03
C TYR A 123 -6.52 0.67 1.20
N VAL A 124 -7.38 -0.33 0.97
CA VAL A 124 -8.18 -0.96 2.03
C VAL A 124 -7.28 -1.54 3.12
N VAL A 125 -6.22 -2.26 2.75
CA VAL A 125 -5.21 -2.78 3.69
C VAL A 125 -4.60 -1.65 4.53
N ASN A 126 -4.15 -0.57 3.89
CA ASN A 126 -3.54 0.58 4.58
C ASN A 126 -4.49 1.23 5.58
N PHE A 127 -5.75 1.43 5.21
CA PHE A 127 -6.77 1.97 6.12
C PHE A 127 -7.04 1.05 7.30
N ILE A 128 -7.15 -0.27 7.07
CA ILE A 128 -7.35 -1.25 8.16
C ILE A 128 -6.16 -1.21 9.13
N THR A 129 -4.93 -1.17 8.60
CA THR A 129 -3.72 -1.06 9.42
C THR A 129 -3.74 0.22 10.26
N PHE A 130 -4.04 1.37 9.64
CA PHE A 130 -4.13 2.67 10.33
C PHE A 130 -5.17 2.67 11.45
N PHE A 131 -6.41 2.27 11.18
CA PHE A 131 -7.47 2.26 12.19
C PHE A 131 -7.16 1.29 13.34
N THR A 132 -6.52 0.15 13.04
CA THR A 132 -6.09 -0.80 14.06
C THR A 132 -4.99 -0.23 14.94
N ALA A 133 -3.96 0.40 14.34
CA ALA A 133 -2.87 1.06 15.05
C ALA A 133 -3.38 2.23 15.91
N LEU A 134 -4.31 3.04 15.39
CA LEU A 134 -4.95 4.13 16.11
C LEU A 134 -5.75 3.61 17.31
N GLY A 135 -6.47 2.50 17.16
CA GLY A 135 -7.17 1.83 18.25
C GLY A 135 -6.22 1.30 19.34
N ARG A 136 -5.07 0.71 18.97
CA ARG A 136 -4.02 0.30 19.91
C ARG A 136 -3.49 1.50 20.70
N TRP A 137 -3.18 2.60 20.02
CA TRP A 137 -2.64 3.80 20.65
C TRP A 137 -3.64 4.48 21.59
N ARG A 138 -4.91 4.60 21.19
CA ARG A 138 -5.97 5.15 22.05
C ARG A 138 -6.14 4.34 23.34
N ARG A 139 -6.10 3.01 23.26
CA ARG A 139 -6.15 2.13 24.45
C ARG A 139 -4.93 2.33 25.35
N ALA A 140 -3.72 2.34 24.78
CA ALA A 140 -2.49 2.57 25.54
C ALA A 140 -2.55 3.90 26.34
N ARG A 141 -3.01 5.00 25.71
CA ARG A 141 -3.15 6.29 26.39
C ARG A 141 -4.24 6.31 27.47
N ALA A 142 -5.34 5.59 27.27
CA ALA A 142 -6.39 5.47 28.28
C ALA A 142 -5.91 4.75 29.56
N HIS A 143 -5.04 3.74 29.42
CA HIS A 143 -4.41 3.07 30.57
C HIS A 143 -3.41 3.97 31.29
N SER A 144 -2.58 4.72 30.57
CA SER A 144 -1.65 5.69 31.19
C SER A 144 -2.36 6.82 31.94
N GLY A 145 -3.56 7.22 31.49
CA GLY A 145 -4.38 8.23 32.16
C GLY A 145 -5.05 7.77 33.46
N LYS A 146 -5.34 6.46 33.60
CA LYS A 146 -5.89 5.89 34.84
C LYS A 146 -4.84 5.71 35.93
N GLY A 147 -3.59 5.38 35.57
CA GLY A 147 -2.48 5.24 36.53
C GLY A 147 -2.10 6.55 37.24
N ARG A 148 -2.42 7.71 36.65
CA ARG A 148 -2.11 9.04 37.21
C ARG A 148 -3.22 9.63 38.08
N LYS A 149 -4.41 9.00 38.13
CA LYS A 149 -5.54 9.43 38.99
C LYS A 149 -5.68 8.60 40.29
N GLY A 150 -4.79 7.63 40.51
CA GLY A 150 -4.81 6.73 41.66
C GLY A 150 -3.57 6.83 42.57
N GLN A 151 -2.79 7.90 42.45
CA GLN A 151 -1.68 8.24 43.35
C GLN A 151 -1.91 9.63 43.93
#